data_AF-A0A7J9XYV8-F1
#
_entry.id   AF-A0A7J9XYV8-F1
#
_cell.length_a   1.000
_cell.length_b   1.000
_cell.length_c   1.000
_cell.angle_alpha   90.00
_cell.angle_beta   90.00
_cell.angle_gamma   90.00
#
_symmetry.space_group_name_H-M   'P 1'
#
loop_
_entity.id
_entity.type
_entity.pdbx_description
1 polymer ?
#
loop_
_entity_poly.entity_id
_entity_poly.type
_entity_poly.pdbx_seq_one_letter_code
_entity_poly.pdbx_strand_id
1 'polypeptide(L)'
;MSPPQERVAHRALDGRRFLISGPLDLSASATSVVEVTIDGRRHELTAGPANLGRDVARAVGVDRFDEELRYEGGTLLTARTRPYDPRIRLREERLTAVWEGRRHSLFTHLYRATSSDVLGVLRALRLDEHPDGLAVRPRRRGAFAAPATVVKEIGGLGLLELSPLTPRHAEQLPRWQGRQTPAGELFRDRLSDGSPYFVLAARDVWATVLPLSGAAADQAPELIGRLRLATAE
;
A
#
# COMPACT_ATOMS: atom_id res chain seq x y z
N MET A 1 10.07 -20.42 27.42
CA MET A 1 9.31 -19.15 27.37
C MET A 1 9.22 -18.76 25.91
N SER A 2 8.04 -18.84 25.28
CA SER A 2 7.88 -18.35 23.91
C SER A 2 8.09 -16.83 23.89
N PRO A 3 8.82 -16.26 22.93
CA PRO A 3 8.97 -14.81 22.83
C PRO A 3 7.58 -14.16 22.71
N PRO A 4 7.39 -12.94 23.24
CA PRO A 4 6.13 -12.22 23.09
C PRO A 4 5.77 -12.14 21.60
N GLN A 5 4.55 -12.56 21.24
CA GLN A 5 4.04 -12.35 19.90
C GLN A 5 3.85 -10.85 19.71
N GLU A 6 4.75 -10.21 18.96
CA GLU A 6 4.61 -8.83 18.60
C GLU A 6 3.35 -8.69 17.74
N ARG A 7 2.49 -7.71 18.09
CA ARG A 7 1.26 -7.41 17.36
C ARG A 7 1.32 -5.96 16.92
N VAL A 8 1.20 -5.75 15.62
CA VAL A 8 1.13 -4.42 15.01
C VAL A 8 -0.23 -4.22 14.36
N ALA A 9 -0.64 -2.96 14.27
CA ALA A 9 -1.82 -2.53 13.55
C ALA A 9 -1.42 -1.55 12.45
N HIS A 10 -1.95 -1.74 11.25
CA HIS A 10 -1.79 -0.83 10.14
C HIS A 10 -3.16 -0.43 9.59
N ARG A 11 -3.38 0.88 9.47
CA ARG A 11 -4.58 1.43 8.86
C ARG A 11 -4.34 1.66 7.37
N ALA A 12 -5.21 1.07 6.57
CA ALA A 12 -5.27 1.29 5.14
C ALA A 12 -5.96 2.61 4.81
N LEU A 13 -5.73 3.11 3.59
CA LEU A 13 -6.30 4.37 3.12
C LEU A 13 -7.82 4.37 3.06
N ASP A 14 -8.48 3.22 2.93
CA ASP A 14 -9.94 3.13 3.03
C ASP A 14 -10.48 3.11 4.47
N GLY A 15 -9.58 3.26 5.46
CA GLY A 15 -9.88 3.31 6.88
C GLY A 15 -9.84 1.95 7.58
N ARG A 16 -9.82 0.84 6.84
CA ARG A 16 -9.74 -0.51 7.42
C ARG A 16 -8.44 -0.72 8.18
N ARG A 17 -8.50 -1.47 9.26
CA ARG A 17 -7.32 -1.80 10.08
C ARG A 17 -6.95 -3.25 9.87
N PHE A 18 -5.68 -3.49 9.58
CA PHE A 18 -5.08 -4.81 9.51
C PHE A 18 -4.25 -5.07 10.76
N LEU A 19 -4.42 -6.24 11.33
CA LEU A 19 -3.71 -6.71 12.51
C LEU A 19 -2.78 -7.83 12.09
N ILE A 20 -1.49 -7.69 12.40
CA ILE A 20 -0.46 -8.66 12.09
C ILE A 20 0.19 -9.08 13.40
N SER A 21 0.32 -10.38 13.62
CA SER A 21 1.13 -10.90 14.73
C SER A 21 1.82 -12.19 14.36
N GLY A 22 2.95 -12.47 15.01
CA GLY A 22 3.74 -13.67 14.76
C GLY A 22 5.14 -13.57 15.35
N PRO A 23 5.97 -14.62 15.20
CA PRO A 23 7.35 -14.65 15.69
C PRO A 23 8.32 -14.04 14.67
N LEU A 24 7.97 -12.88 14.09
CA LEU A 24 8.79 -12.13 13.13
C LEU A 24 8.95 -10.70 13.67
N ASP A 25 10.03 -10.03 13.26
CA ASP A 25 10.18 -8.60 13.51
C ASP A 25 9.17 -7.82 12.65
N LEU A 26 8.19 -7.19 13.31
CA LEU A 26 7.13 -6.42 12.66
C LEU A 26 7.35 -4.91 12.78
N SER A 27 8.52 -4.45 13.24
CA SER A 27 8.80 -3.04 13.53
C SER A 27 8.87 -2.12 12.31
N ALA A 28 9.16 -2.66 11.12
CA ALA A 28 9.24 -1.86 9.89
C ALA A 28 7.93 -1.10 9.61
N SER A 29 8.03 0.05 8.94
CA SER A 29 6.83 0.79 8.54
C SER A 29 6.05 0.07 7.43
N ALA A 30 4.79 0.45 7.25
CA ALA A 30 3.95 -0.01 6.16
C ALA A 30 3.52 1.17 5.29
N THR A 31 3.27 0.91 4.02
CA THR A 31 2.57 1.83 3.11
C THR A 31 1.16 1.32 2.85
N SER A 32 0.25 2.20 2.46
CA SER A 32 -1.07 1.83 1.99
C SER A 32 -1.34 2.44 0.64
N VAL A 33 -1.98 1.69 -0.25
CA VAL A 33 -2.35 2.14 -1.60
C VAL A 33 -3.85 2.02 -1.76
N VAL A 34 -4.48 2.99 -2.42
CA VAL A 34 -5.87 2.91 -2.81
C VAL A 34 -6.10 3.58 -4.15
N GLU A 35 -7.00 3.02 -4.95
CA GLU A 35 -7.56 3.68 -6.11
C GLU A 35 -8.90 4.33 -5.75
N VAL A 36 -9.05 5.62 -6.05
CA VAL A 36 -10.32 6.35 -5.93
C VAL A 36 -10.79 6.80 -7.31
N THR A 37 -12.10 6.76 -7.53
CA THR A 37 -12.73 7.40 -8.69
C THR A 37 -13.31 8.74 -8.28
N ILE A 38 -12.86 9.82 -8.92
CA ILE A 38 -13.34 11.19 -8.69
C ILE A 38 -13.75 11.76 -10.05
N ASP A 39 -15.01 12.21 -10.15
CA ASP A 39 -15.58 12.73 -11.41
C ASP A 39 -15.36 11.78 -12.61
N GLY A 40 -15.48 10.47 -12.37
CA GLY A 40 -15.33 9.42 -13.38
C GLY A 40 -13.88 9.06 -13.75
N ARG A 41 -12.87 9.66 -13.12
CA ARG A 41 -11.45 9.37 -13.36
C ARG A 41 -10.83 8.63 -12.17
N ARG A 42 -9.96 7.68 -12.45
CA ARG A 42 -9.22 6.94 -11.41
C ARG A 42 -7.95 7.69 -11.00
N HIS A 43 -7.71 7.70 -9.70
CA HIS A 43 -6.51 8.27 -9.09
C HIS A 43 -5.96 7.27 -8.07
N GLU A 44 -4.69 6.92 -8.23
CA GLU A 44 -3.97 6.14 -7.23
C GLU A 44 -3.39 7.08 -6.18
N LEU A 45 -3.59 6.71 -4.91
CA LEU A 45 -3.07 7.39 -3.75
C LEU A 45 -2.25 6.39 -2.95
N THR A 46 -1.05 6.81 -2.53
CA THR A 46 -0.19 6.02 -1.65
C THR A 46 0.09 6.80 -0.38
N ALA A 47 0.03 6.17 0.78
CA ALA A 47 0.36 6.77 2.06
C ALA A 47 1.33 5.92 2.85
N GLY A 48 1.98 6.52 3.83
CA GLY A 48 2.88 5.82 4.74
C GLY A 48 3.51 6.77 5.74
N PRO A 49 4.74 6.50 6.23
CA PRO A 49 5.45 7.38 7.14
C PRO A 49 5.58 8.81 6.63
N ALA A 50 5.85 9.75 7.54
CA ALA A 50 5.99 11.18 7.23
C ALA A 50 6.99 11.46 6.09
N ASN A 51 8.08 10.69 6.00
CA ASN A 51 9.10 10.83 4.96
C ASN A 51 8.75 10.17 3.62
N LEU A 52 7.75 9.29 3.56
CA LEU A 52 7.44 8.50 2.36
C LEU A 52 7.31 9.38 1.12
N GLY A 53 6.48 10.42 1.17
CA GLY A 53 6.21 11.26 0.02
C GLY A 53 7.47 11.91 -0.57
N ARG A 54 8.39 12.37 0.28
CA ARG A 54 9.69 12.92 -0.17
C ARG A 54 10.63 11.84 -0.70
N ASP A 55 10.63 10.66 -0.10
CA ASP A 55 11.46 9.53 -0.54
C ASP A 55 11.03 9.07 -1.94
N VAL A 56 9.71 8.92 -2.15
CA VAL A 56 9.14 8.60 -3.45
C VAL A 56 9.40 9.72 -4.46
N ALA A 57 9.17 10.99 -4.08
CA ALA A 57 9.43 12.13 -4.96
C ALA A 57 10.89 12.14 -5.46
N ARG A 58 11.86 11.93 -4.58
CA ARG A 58 13.29 11.82 -4.94
C ARG A 58 13.56 10.61 -5.84
N ALA A 59 13.00 9.45 -5.51
CA ALA A 59 13.16 8.24 -6.32
C ALA A 59 12.63 8.41 -7.75
N VAL A 60 11.65 9.30 -7.94
CA VAL A 60 11.10 9.60 -9.27
C VAL A 60 11.70 10.85 -9.93
N GLY A 61 12.79 11.40 -9.38
CA GLY A 61 13.57 12.49 -9.97
C GLY A 61 13.10 13.91 -9.62
N VAL A 62 12.38 14.08 -8.51
CA VAL A 62 12.06 15.40 -7.95
C VAL A 62 13.14 15.80 -6.95
N ASP A 63 14.02 16.72 -7.36
CA ASP A 63 15.05 17.29 -6.48
C ASP A 63 14.52 18.46 -5.64
N ARG A 64 13.51 19.17 -6.16
CA ARG A 64 12.87 20.32 -5.52
C ARG A 64 11.39 20.39 -5.88
N PHE A 65 10.57 20.85 -4.93
CA PHE A 65 9.16 21.17 -5.16
C PHE A 65 8.99 22.59 -5.72
N ASP A 66 8.09 22.73 -6.68
CA ASP A 66 7.76 23.98 -7.36
C ASP A 66 6.83 24.85 -6.50
N GLU A 67 5.89 24.22 -5.81
CA GLU A 67 4.87 24.89 -5.01
C GLU A 67 4.72 24.23 -3.63
N GLU A 68 4.40 25.05 -2.63
CA GLU A 68 4.07 24.65 -1.26
C GLU A 68 2.80 25.39 -0.80
N LEU A 69 1.81 24.65 -0.30
CA LEU A 69 0.50 25.17 0.12
C LEU A 69 0.04 24.51 1.42
N ARG A 70 -0.64 25.25 2.30
CA ARG A 70 -1.31 24.65 3.46
C ARG A 70 -2.62 24.01 3.05
N TYR A 71 -2.85 22.75 3.44
CA TYR A 71 -4.05 21.99 3.06
C TYR A 71 -4.43 20.95 4.13
N GLU A 72 -5.69 20.96 4.57
CA GLU A 72 -6.27 20.03 5.57
C GLU A 72 -5.34 19.69 6.74
N GLY A 73 -4.76 20.71 7.38
CA GLY A 73 -3.88 20.55 8.55
C GLY A 73 -2.46 20.08 8.25
N GLY A 74 -2.12 19.86 6.97
CA GLY A 74 -0.79 19.53 6.50
C GLY A 74 -0.25 20.53 5.46
N THR A 75 0.81 20.12 4.78
CA THR A 75 1.45 20.89 3.71
C THR A 75 1.42 20.09 2.41
N LEU A 76 0.79 20.64 1.37
CA LEU A 76 0.81 20.10 0.02
C LEU A 76 2.02 20.67 -0.74
N LEU A 77 2.83 19.78 -1.29
CA LEU A 77 3.98 20.07 -2.13
C LEU A 77 3.72 19.51 -3.53
N THR A 78 4.01 20.29 -4.57
CA THR A 78 3.89 19.81 -5.95
C THR A 78 5.16 20.07 -6.75
N ALA A 79 5.46 19.17 -7.68
CA ALA A 79 6.62 19.27 -8.56
C ALA A 79 6.31 18.67 -9.93
N ARG A 80 6.79 19.30 -10.99
CA ARG A 80 6.71 18.76 -12.36
C ARG A 80 8.01 18.10 -12.77
N THR A 81 7.89 16.89 -13.29
CA THR A 81 9.01 16.17 -13.90
C THR A 81 8.65 15.75 -15.33
N ARG A 82 9.67 15.60 -16.18
CA ARG A 82 9.54 15.04 -17.53
C ARG A 82 10.43 13.80 -17.70
N PRO A 83 10.19 12.74 -16.90
CA PRO A 83 10.97 11.53 -17.00
C PRO A 83 10.79 10.91 -18.39
N TYR A 84 11.83 10.24 -18.86
CA TYR A 84 11.72 9.37 -20.02
C TYR A 84 11.15 8.02 -19.56
N ASP A 85 10.03 7.60 -20.12
CA ASP A 85 9.47 6.27 -19.91
C ASP A 85 9.98 5.32 -21.00
N PRO A 86 10.83 4.33 -20.67
CA PRO A 86 11.38 3.39 -21.64
C PRO A 86 10.35 2.41 -22.20
N ARG A 87 9.22 2.17 -21.51
CA ARG A 87 8.17 1.23 -21.95
C ARG A 87 7.38 1.79 -23.12
N ILE A 88 7.03 3.07 -23.05
CA ILE A 88 6.33 3.79 -24.14
C ILE A 88 7.26 4.61 -25.02
N ARG A 89 8.57 4.66 -24.68
CA ARG A 89 9.62 5.41 -25.37
C ARG A 89 9.32 6.91 -25.53
N LEU A 90 8.64 7.51 -24.55
CA LEU A 90 8.20 8.90 -24.56
C LEU A 90 8.64 9.64 -23.31
N ARG A 91 8.79 10.96 -23.42
CA ARG A 91 8.85 11.86 -22.27
C ARG A 91 7.45 12.37 -22.01
N GLU A 92 6.91 12.08 -20.83
CA GLU A 92 5.62 12.61 -20.42
C GLU A 92 5.78 13.54 -19.23
N GLU A 93 5.03 14.65 -19.25
CA GLU A 93 4.95 15.54 -18.09
C GLU A 93 4.11 14.88 -17.01
N ARG A 94 4.75 14.71 -15.85
CA ARG A 94 4.15 14.15 -14.65
C ARG A 94 4.21 15.19 -13.53
N LEU A 95 3.04 15.48 -12.98
CA LEU A 95 2.90 16.26 -11.76
C LEU A 95 2.91 15.31 -10.57
N THR A 96 3.91 15.44 -9.71
CA THR A 96 4.00 14.76 -8.43
C THR A 96 3.40 15.65 -7.35
N ALA A 97 2.56 15.07 -6.50
CA ALA A 97 1.98 15.75 -5.35
C ALA A 97 2.22 14.95 -4.07
N VAL A 98 2.68 15.64 -3.04
CA VAL A 98 2.92 15.10 -1.70
C VAL A 98 2.17 15.95 -0.70
N TRP A 99 1.26 15.36 0.05
CA TRP A 99 0.71 15.97 1.25
C TRP A 99 1.46 15.44 2.47
N GLU A 100 2.03 16.35 3.25
CA GLU A 100 2.74 16.07 4.49
C GLU A 100 1.85 16.39 5.69
N GLY A 101 1.45 15.33 6.40
CA GLY A 101 0.79 15.42 7.70
C GLY A 101 1.81 15.49 8.84
N ARG A 102 1.35 15.19 10.06
CA ARG A 102 2.21 15.24 11.26
C ARG A 102 3.00 13.94 11.45
N ARG A 103 2.42 12.80 11.10
CA ARG A 103 2.96 11.43 11.27
C ARG A 103 3.06 10.68 9.96
N HIS A 104 2.21 11.03 9.01
CA HIS A 104 2.05 10.35 7.74
C HIS A 104 2.13 11.32 6.58
N SER A 105 2.45 10.79 5.41
CA SER A 105 2.36 11.51 4.15
C SER A 105 1.46 10.76 3.16
N LEU A 106 0.90 11.50 2.21
CA LEU A 106 0.15 11.00 1.07
C LEU A 106 0.89 11.43 -0.19
N PHE A 107 1.02 10.53 -1.14
CA PHE A 107 1.65 10.72 -2.44
C PHE A 107 0.65 10.36 -3.54
N THR A 108 0.65 11.15 -4.60
CA THR A 108 0.01 10.81 -5.88
C THR A 108 0.78 11.45 -7.03
N HIS A 109 0.54 10.96 -8.24
CA HIS A 109 1.03 11.59 -9.44
C HIS A 109 -0.05 11.61 -10.52
N LEU A 110 -0.03 12.65 -11.34
CA LEU A 110 -0.98 12.86 -12.43
C LEU A 110 -0.20 13.22 -13.70
N TYR A 111 -0.65 12.69 -14.83
CA TYR A 111 -0.10 13.05 -16.14
C TYR A 111 -0.92 14.20 -16.73
N ARG A 112 -0.23 15.15 -17.39
CA ARG A 112 -0.86 16.29 -18.08
C ARG A 112 -1.82 17.09 -17.18
N ALA A 113 -1.48 17.24 -15.91
CA ALA A 113 -2.31 17.90 -14.90
C ALA A 113 -1.63 19.14 -14.32
N THR A 114 -2.43 19.93 -13.59
CA THR A 114 -2.01 21.14 -12.88
C THR A 114 -2.17 20.98 -11.37
N SER A 115 -1.54 21.85 -10.59
CA SER A 115 -1.74 21.89 -9.13
C SER A 115 -3.22 22.08 -8.75
N SER A 116 -3.98 22.81 -9.57
CA SER A 116 -5.44 22.95 -9.40
C SER A 116 -6.19 21.64 -9.57
N ASP A 117 -5.75 20.76 -10.49
CA ASP A 117 -6.34 19.43 -10.65
C ASP A 117 -6.06 18.56 -9.44
N VAL A 118 -4.83 18.59 -8.91
CA VAL A 118 -4.46 17.90 -7.65
C VAL A 118 -5.34 18.39 -6.50
N LEU A 119 -5.51 19.71 -6.35
CA LEU A 119 -6.39 20.28 -5.34
C LEU A 119 -7.86 19.87 -5.55
N GLY A 120 -8.31 19.75 -6.79
CA GLY A 120 -9.64 19.22 -7.12
C GLY A 120 -9.84 17.80 -6.60
N VAL A 121 -8.88 16.92 -6.89
CA VAL A 121 -8.84 15.53 -6.39
C VAL A 121 -8.84 15.52 -4.85
N LEU A 122 -7.92 16.24 -4.22
CA LEU A 122 -7.80 16.24 -2.76
C LEU A 122 -9.04 16.84 -2.07
N ARG A 123 -9.72 17.83 -2.65
CA ARG A 123 -10.95 18.41 -2.10
C ARG A 123 -12.12 17.43 -2.11
N ALA A 124 -12.12 16.48 -3.05
CA ALA A 124 -13.09 15.39 -3.09
C ALA A 124 -12.80 14.31 -2.04
N LEU A 125 -11.75 14.46 -1.23
CA LEU A 125 -11.36 13.55 -0.16
C LEU A 125 -11.32 14.32 1.17
N ARG A 126 -11.54 13.61 2.28
CA ARG A 126 -11.17 14.06 3.62
C ARG A 126 -9.99 13.22 4.09
N LEU A 127 -8.94 13.86 4.60
CA LEU A 127 -7.79 13.18 5.19
C LEU A 127 -7.97 13.07 6.71
N ASP A 128 -7.84 11.86 7.26
CA ASP A 128 -7.93 11.59 8.69
C ASP A 128 -6.67 10.83 9.13
N GLU A 129 -5.81 11.49 9.91
CA GLU A 129 -4.55 10.92 10.39
C GLU A 129 -4.74 10.18 11.72
N HIS A 130 -4.23 8.94 11.80
CA HIS A 130 -4.29 8.09 12.99
C HIS A 130 -2.88 7.67 13.44
N PRO A 131 -2.71 7.17 14.68
CA PRO A 131 -1.43 6.63 15.11
C PRO A 131 -0.95 5.41 14.30
N ASP A 132 -1.88 4.67 13.69
CA ASP A 132 -1.63 3.44 12.94
C ASP A 132 -1.68 3.61 11.42
N GLY A 133 -1.84 4.83 10.90
CA GLY A 133 -1.85 5.12 9.46
C GLY A 133 -2.70 6.33 9.07
N LEU A 134 -2.83 6.55 7.76
CA LEU A 134 -3.65 7.61 7.19
C LEU A 134 -4.89 7.00 6.53
N ALA A 135 -6.06 7.57 6.79
CA ALA A 135 -7.29 7.23 6.08
C ALA A 135 -7.72 8.39 5.18
N VAL A 136 -8.27 8.07 4.02
CA VAL A 136 -9.00 8.99 3.17
C VAL A 136 -10.47 8.61 3.16
N ARG A 137 -11.34 9.60 3.11
CA ARG A 137 -12.78 9.39 2.91
C ARG A 137 -13.25 10.15 1.68
N PRO A 138 -13.69 9.46 0.63
CA PRO A 138 -14.32 10.12 -0.50
C PRO A 138 -15.54 10.93 -0.05
N ARG A 139 -15.65 12.16 -0.54
CA ARG A 139 -16.79 13.06 -0.37
C ARG A 139 -17.76 12.91 -1.55
N ARG A 140 -18.71 13.85 -1.69
CA ARG A 140 -19.60 13.92 -2.86
C ARG A 140 -18.77 13.83 -4.15
N ARG A 141 -19.15 12.91 -5.06
CA ARG A 141 -18.50 12.61 -6.35
C ARG A 141 -17.21 11.79 -6.31
N GLY A 142 -16.79 11.33 -5.13
CA GLY A 142 -15.70 10.37 -4.96
C GLY A 142 -16.21 9.00 -4.52
N ALA A 143 -15.56 7.92 -4.95
CA ALA A 143 -15.76 6.57 -4.45
C ALA A 143 -14.45 5.78 -4.49
N PHE A 144 -14.31 4.74 -3.67
CA PHE A 144 -13.22 3.78 -3.84
C PHE A 144 -13.46 2.94 -5.10
N ALA A 145 -12.43 2.79 -5.93
CA ALA A 145 -12.48 1.91 -7.11
C ALA A 145 -12.19 0.44 -6.74
N ALA A 146 -11.37 0.24 -5.71
CA ALA A 146 -11.05 -1.03 -5.08
C ALA A 146 -10.76 -0.82 -3.59
N PRO A 147 -10.84 -1.87 -2.75
CA PRO A 147 -10.37 -1.77 -1.37
C PRO A 147 -8.90 -1.38 -1.30
N ALA A 148 -8.53 -0.64 -0.27
CA ALA A 148 -7.13 -0.27 -0.06
C ALA A 148 -6.29 -1.49 0.33
N THR A 149 -5.03 -1.47 -0.08
CA THR A 149 -4.03 -2.46 0.31
C THR A 149 -3.04 -1.86 1.30
N VAL A 150 -2.42 -2.72 2.11
CA VAL A 150 -1.29 -2.37 3.00
C VAL A 150 -0.09 -3.21 2.60
N VAL A 151 1.04 -2.56 2.32
CA VAL A 151 2.30 -3.22 1.96
C VAL A 151 3.31 -2.99 3.06
N LYS A 152 3.97 -4.05 3.49
CA LYS A 152 4.98 -4.03 4.55
C LYS A 152 6.12 -4.97 4.22
N GLU A 153 7.35 -4.49 4.40
CA GLU A 153 8.50 -5.37 4.40
C GLU A 153 8.66 -6.04 5.78
N ILE A 154 8.91 -7.34 5.77
CA ILE A 154 9.18 -8.15 6.95
C ILE A 154 10.54 -8.82 6.76
N GLY A 155 11.48 -8.53 7.66
CA GLY A 155 12.83 -9.08 7.63
C GLY A 155 12.82 -10.61 7.60
N GLY A 156 13.59 -11.20 6.68
CA GLY A 156 13.65 -12.66 6.48
C GLY A 156 12.46 -13.27 5.73
N LEU A 157 11.36 -12.53 5.53
CA LEU A 157 10.19 -12.99 4.79
C LEU A 157 10.03 -12.32 3.43
N GLY A 158 10.23 -10.99 3.33
CA GLY A 158 10.04 -10.21 2.11
C GLY A 158 8.87 -9.21 2.21
N LEU A 159 8.24 -8.89 1.08
CA LEU A 159 7.08 -7.99 1.03
C LEU A 159 5.81 -8.76 1.36
N LEU A 160 5.05 -8.28 2.33
CA LEU A 160 3.70 -8.69 2.66
C LEU A 160 2.73 -7.62 2.19
N GLU A 161 1.86 -7.97 1.25
CA GLU A 161 0.73 -7.15 0.83
C GLU A 161 -0.56 -7.72 1.42
N LEU A 162 -1.36 -6.88 2.07
CA LEU A 162 -2.62 -7.21 2.71
C LEU A 162 -3.76 -6.45 2.03
N SER A 163 -4.85 -7.16 1.76
CA SER A 163 -6.11 -6.59 1.31
C SER A 163 -7.26 -7.34 1.99
N PRO A 164 -8.49 -6.78 2.06
CA PRO A 164 -9.61 -7.56 2.55
C PRO A 164 -9.87 -8.74 1.61
N LEU A 165 -10.29 -9.87 2.17
CA LEU A 165 -10.78 -10.96 1.34
C LEU A 165 -12.04 -10.51 0.59
N THR A 166 -12.04 -10.65 -0.75
CA THR A 166 -13.16 -10.29 -1.62
C THR A 166 -13.59 -11.49 -2.46
N PRO A 167 -14.82 -11.52 -3.00
CA PRO A 167 -15.23 -12.57 -3.93
C PRO A 167 -14.30 -12.71 -5.13
N ARG A 168 -13.73 -11.59 -5.62
CA ARG A 168 -12.75 -11.58 -6.72
C ARG A 168 -11.46 -12.32 -6.37
N HIS A 169 -11.03 -12.28 -5.11
CA HIS A 169 -9.88 -13.06 -4.66
C HIS A 169 -10.17 -14.56 -4.69
N ALA A 170 -11.41 -14.98 -4.39
CA ALA A 170 -11.78 -16.39 -4.47
C ALA A 170 -11.72 -16.94 -5.91
N GLU A 171 -12.00 -16.11 -6.92
CA GLU A 171 -11.83 -16.47 -8.33
C GLU A 171 -10.35 -16.62 -8.75
N GLN A 172 -9.44 -15.96 -8.02
CA GLN A 172 -7.99 -16.01 -8.25
C GLN A 172 -7.30 -17.15 -7.49
N LEU A 173 -8.02 -17.82 -6.59
CA LEU A 173 -7.45 -18.93 -5.86
C LEU A 173 -7.08 -20.06 -6.83
N PRO A 174 -5.90 -20.65 -6.67
CA PRO A 174 -5.56 -21.85 -7.40
C PRO A 174 -6.60 -22.95 -7.20
N ARG A 175 -6.87 -23.74 -8.24
CA ARG A 175 -7.85 -24.84 -8.20
C ARG A 175 -7.38 -26.05 -7.40
N TRP A 176 -6.11 -26.09 -7.00
CA TRP A 176 -5.55 -27.14 -6.16
C TRP A 176 -5.64 -26.77 -4.69
N GLN A 177 -5.65 -27.77 -3.82
CA GLN A 177 -5.70 -27.56 -2.37
C GLN A 177 -4.39 -26.95 -1.87
N GLY A 178 -4.49 -25.87 -1.12
CA GLY A 178 -3.37 -25.25 -0.44
C GLY A 178 -3.00 -25.96 0.86
N ARG A 179 -1.93 -25.50 1.50
CA ARG A 179 -1.51 -25.98 2.82
C ARG A 179 -2.34 -25.29 3.89
N GLN A 180 -3.00 -26.07 4.74
CA GLN A 180 -3.72 -25.53 5.89
C GLN A 180 -2.75 -24.95 6.93
N THR A 181 -3.07 -23.76 7.43
CA THR A 181 -2.34 -23.04 8.49
C THR A 181 -3.32 -22.57 9.56
N PRO A 182 -2.87 -22.21 10.77
CA PRO A 182 -3.75 -21.63 11.79
C PRO A 182 -4.48 -20.35 11.36
N ALA A 183 -3.95 -19.61 10.38
CA ALA A 183 -4.56 -18.37 9.89
C ALA A 183 -5.51 -18.57 8.70
N GLY A 184 -5.41 -19.69 7.99
CA GLY A 184 -6.13 -19.96 6.75
C GLY A 184 -5.37 -20.88 5.81
N GLU A 185 -5.68 -20.80 4.52
CA GLU A 185 -5.08 -21.66 3.50
C GLU A 185 -3.96 -20.96 2.74
N LEU A 186 -2.81 -21.62 2.67
CA LEU A 186 -1.59 -21.10 2.05
C LEU A 186 -1.35 -21.76 0.69
N PHE A 187 -1.21 -20.93 -0.34
CA PHE A 187 -0.91 -21.32 -1.70
C PHE A 187 0.48 -20.82 -2.09
N ARG A 188 1.11 -21.51 -3.04
CA ARG A 188 2.38 -21.14 -3.64
C ARG A 188 2.19 -21.12 -5.15
N ASP A 189 2.73 -20.09 -5.79
CA ASP A 189 2.80 -20.00 -7.24
C ASP A 189 4.09 -19.26 -7.66
N ARG A 190 4.25 -18.94 -8.94
CA ARG A 190 5.43 -18.28 -9.51
C ARG A 190 5.05 -17.08 -10.37
N LEU A 191 5.85 -16.02 -10.24
CA LEU A 191 5.82 -14.87 -11.16
C LEU A 191 6.36 -15.28 -12.55
N SER A 192 6.20 -14.41 -13.53
CA SER A 192 6.65 -14.63 -14.91
C SER A 192 8.17 -14.83 -15.04
N ASP A 193 8.94 -14.30 -14.10
CA ASP A 193 10.40 -14.47 -14.01
C ASP A 193 10.82 -15.77 -13.28
N GLY A 194 9.85 -16.58 -12.86
CA GLY A 194 10.07 -17.83 -12.12
C GLY A 194 10.17 -17.67 -10.60
N SER A 195 10.22 -16.43 -10.09
CA SER A 195 10.30 -16.14 -8.65
C SER A 195 9.06 -16.65 -7.93
N PRO A 196 9.19 -17.36 -6.79
CA PRO A 196 8.03 -17.82 -6.05
C PRO A 196 7.30 -16.66 -5.37
N TYR A 197 5.97 -16.75 -5.30
CA TYR A 197 5.17 -15.96 -4.38
C TYR A 197 4.17 -16.85 -3.65
N PHE A 198 3.66 -16.35 -2.54
CA PHE A 198 2.74 -17.08 -1.69
C PHE A 198 1.48 -16.28 -1.46
N VAL A 199 0.36 -16.97 -1.34
CA VAL A 199 -0.94 -16.37 -1.01
C VAL A 199 -1.49 -17.05 0.22
N LEU A 200 -1.76 -16.29 1.27
CA LEU A 200 -2.49 -16.77 2.45
C LEU A 200 -3.90 -16.18 2.40
N ALA A 201 -4.88 -17.05 2.12
CA ALA A 201 -6.29 -16.74 2.24
C ALA A 201 -6.74 -16.99 3.68
N ALA A 202 -6.71 -15.94 4.50
CA ALA A 202 -7.22 -15.97 5.86
C ALA A 202 -8.74 -15.71 5.89
N ARG A 203 -9.34 -15.71 7.08
CA ARG A 203 -10.80 -15.58 7.25
C ARG A 203 -11.38 -14.32 6.58
N ASP A 204 -10.70 -13.19 6.74
CA ASP A 204 -11.14 -11.86 6.30
C ASP A 204 -10.02 -11.04 5.61
N VAL A 205 -8.82 -11.62 5.53
CA VAL A 205 -7.63 -11.00 4.92
C VAL A 205 -7.12 -11.87 3.80
N TRP A 206 -6.79 -11.24 2.68
CA TRP A 206 -5.97 -11.80 1.63
C TRP A 206 -4.55 -11.26 1.78
N ALA A 207 -3.58 -12.16 1.90
CA ALA A 207 -2.18 -11.81 2.03
C ALA A 207 -1.37 -12.37 0.87
N THR A 208 -0.65 -11.52 0.16
CA THR A 208 0.35 -11.92 -0.84
C THR A 208 1.74 -11.69 -0.25
N VAL A 209 2.61 -12.69 -0.34
CA VAL A 209 3.99 -12.61 0.12
C VAL A 209 4.93 -12.83 -1.05
N LEU A 210 5.79 -11.83 -1.26
CA LEU A 210 6.86 -11.86 -2.25
C LEU A 210 8.21 -11.87 -1.52
N PRO A 211 8.89 -13.03 -1.45
CA PRO A 211 10.24 -13.10 -0.90
C PRO A 211 11.18 -12.16 -1.65
N LEU A 212 11.84 -11.26 -0.93
CA LEU A 212 12.87 -10.38 -1.51
C LEU A 212 14.22 -11.09 -1.55
N SER A 213 15.17 -10.51 -2.30
CA SER A 213 16.55 -10.97 -2.36
C SER A 213 17.14 -11.06 -0.94
N GLY A 214 17.61 -12.26 -0.56
CA GLY A 214 18.12 -12.52 0.79
C GLY A 214 17.11 -13.15 1.76
N ALA A 215 15.83 -13.24 1.41
CA ALA A 215 14.87 -14.07 2.13
C ALA A 215 15.05 -15.55 1.75
N ALA A 216 14.98 -16.44 2.74
CA ALA A 216 14.99 -17.89 2.49
C ALA A 216 13.62 -18.33 1.98
N ALA A 217 13.41 -18.26 0.66
CA ALA A 217 12.14 -18.59 0.01
C ALA A 217 11.61 -19.99 0.40
N ASP A 218 12.49 -20.94 0.68
CA ASP A 218 12.13 -22.28 1.14
C ASP A 218 11.57 -22.32 2.58
N GLN A 219 11.95 -21.34 3.41
CA GLN A 219 11.43 -21.19 4.78
C GLN A 219 10.15 -20.36 4.83
N ALA A 220 9.86 -19.59 3.77
CA ALA A 220 8.70 -18.70 3.72
C ALA A 220 7.36 -19.40 4.08
N PRO A 221 7.04 -20.62 3.59
CA PRO A 221 5.79 -21.28 3.99
C PRO A 221 5.65 -21.51 5.49
N GLU A 222 6.75 -21.83 6.17
CA GLU A 222 6.74 -22.05 7.62
C GLU A 222 6.59 -20.72 8.37
N LEU A 223 7.29 -19.67 7.93
CA LEU A 223 7.18 -18.34 8.53
C LEU A 223 5.78 -17.75 8.35
N ILE A 224 5.20 -17.86 7.14
CA ILE A 224 3.83 -17.42 6.84
C ILE A 224 2.82 -18.21 7.67
N GLY A 225 3.00 -19.53 7.80
CA GLY A 225 2.10 -20.37 8.60
C GLY A 225 2.10 -20.03 10.10
N ARG A 226 3.05 -19.22 10.58
CA ARG A 226 3.10 -18.74 11.97
C ARG A 226 2.54 -17.32 12.13
N LEU A 227 2.19 -16.64 11.04
CA LEU A 227 1.50 -15.36 11.08
C LEU A 227 0.04 -15.55 11.48
N ARG A 228 -0.51 -14.55 12.16
CA ARG A 228 -1.95 -14.38 12.38
C ARG A 228 -2.35 -13.04 11.79
N LEU A 229 -3.34 -13.07 10.91
CA LEU A 229 -3.87 -11.92 10.20
C LEU A 229 -5.35 -11.77 10.52
N ALA A 230 -5.79 -10.54 10.74
CA ALA A 230 -7.18 -10.21 10.94
C ALA A 230 -7.45 -8.76 10.53
N THR A 231 -8.70 -8.44 10.23
CA THR A 231 -9.17 -7.05 10.19
C THR A 231 -9.72 -6.63 11.56
N ALA A 232 -9.70 -5.34 11.85
CA ALA A 232 -10.37 -4.76 13.01
C ALA A 232 -11.33 -3.65 12.57
N GLU A 233 -12.45 -3.53 13.29
CA GLU A 233 -13.37 -2.38 13.19
C GLU A 233 -12.74 -1.08 13.70
#